data_AF-A0A9P4HY13-F1
#
_entry.id   AF-A0A9P4HY13-F1
#
_cell.length_a   1.000
_cell.length_b   1.000
_cell.length_c   1.000
_cell.angle_alpha   90.00
_cell.angle_beta   90.00
_cell.angle_gamma   90.00
#
_symmetry.space_group_name_H-M   'P 1'
#
loop_
_entity.id
_entity.type
_entity.pdbx_description
1 polymer ?
#
loop_
_entity_poly.entity_id
_entity_poly.type
_entity_poly.pdbx_seq_one_letter_code
_entity_poly.pdbx_strand_id
1 'polypeptide(L)'
;MAVPCPLPLVEEALRPYIHTRQETLQIRRAVTQHCAGHFRPLDDDDDEQQSLSHLALACPLSPPSPEDAGSGSKARRRQQQRRSIAGGSTGEDEVEFTGLRKKYLDALRAHRAARERYDALSAELNEMRVLDASSEKGGEERALMTDSTVAVGGGGGHDGGVQPYISLLRQRRRLARLQVLQATLDQLADTQANPTRIDLKELLRKRVGEPPNPPSSSSAAQTAGAAGEGDAVRDLVFRLKKDLLLAKRSLDAENGARASVQRKLAFSDDGEDEGDFLGGGKPTLKTQVRALRCARDELISWVEGELAKIGAEDGDQEDEDDAQGARPGDYDDNAESSYEDQVQAMYDRYLSSRTALIEAIAETTTAAAKLQAPSPSPIKQDPSPEKKTSQPSPRPSVPPSAILPHIPSLLQNAQDDRALLQQTTYLRHRLDGSADALRQLVQRLASESHLVPHHATSSREWARAAAEARMETDAFVEESVRSGEGDVEAARAVLEELRSRRERFERLGLVE
;
A
#
# COMPACT_ATOMS: atom_id res chain seq x y z
N MET A 1 -15.12 6.81 -25.01
CA MET A 1 -14.31 7.10 -26.23
C MET A 1 -12.88 6.67 -25.92
N ALA A 2 -12.46 5.53 -26.44
CA ALA A 2 -11.11 5.00 -26.21
C ALA A 2 -10.08 5.95 -26.82
N VAL A 3 -9.17 6.45 -26.01
CA VAL A 3 -8.01 7.22 -26.46
C VAL A 3 -7.23 6.32 -27.42
N PRO A 4 -6.94 6.73 -28.67
CA PRO A 4 -6.12 5.93 -29.57
C PRO A 4 -4.75 5.74 -28.92
N CYS A 5 -4.37 4.48 -28.69
CA CYS A 5 -3.13 4.15 -28.00
C CYS A 5 -1.93 4.83 -28.70
N PRO A 6 -1.04 5.50 -27.96
CA PRO A 6 0.12 6.21 -28.50
C PRO A 6 1.25 5.25 -28.89
N LEU A 7 0.92 4.08 -29.45
CA LEU A 7 1.88 3.07 -29.91
C LEU A 7 2.95 3.64 -30.84
N PRO A 8 2.66 4.51 -31.83
CA PRO A 8 3.71 5.01 -32.73
C PRO A 8 4.71 5.96 -32.04
N LEU A 9 4.24 6.77 -31.07
CA LEU A 9 5.11 7.67 -30.29
C LEU A 9 5.97 6.90 -29.28
N VAL A 10 5.41 5.83 -28.69
CA VAL A 10 6.14 4.93 -27.80
C VAL A 10 7.15 4.11 -28.60
N GLU A 11 6.80 3.63 -29.79
CA GLU A 11 7.72 2.93 -30.68
C GLU A 11 8.87 3.84 -31.13
N GLU A 12 8.60 5.10 -31.46
CA GLU A 12 9.64 6.07 -31.83
C GLU A 12 10.56 6.42 -30.64
N ALA A 13 10.00 6.56 -29.44
CA ALA A 13 10.77 6.79 -28.21
C ALA A 13 11.60 5.56 -27.78
N LEU A 14 11.11 4.35 -28.09
CA LEU A 14 11.77 3.09 -27.76
C LEU A 14 12.69 2.58 -28.89
N ARG A 15 12.59 3.13 -30.11
CA ARG A 15 13.43 2.78 -31.27
C ARG A 15 14.93 2.77 -30.99
N PRO A 16 15.51 3.67 -30.17
CA PRO A 16 16.93 3.63 -29.81
C PRO A 16 17.30 2.45 -28.90
N TYR A 17 16.31 1.85 -28.23
CA TYR A 17 16.46 0.76 -27.26
C TYR A 17 16.00 -0.60 -27.82
N ILE A 18 15.28 -0.59 -28.94
CA ILE A 18 14.89 -1.79 -29.68
C ILE A 18 16.04 -2.15 -30.62
N HIS A 19 16.98 -2.93 -30.09
CA HIS A 19 18.08 -3.48 -30.86
C HIS A 19 17.68 -4.81 -31.50
N THR A 20 18.24 -5.11 -32.66
CA THR A 20 18.09 -6.44 -33.25
C THR A 20 18.69 -7.52 -32.33
N ARG A 21 18.23 -8.77 -32.46
CA ARG A 21 18.76 -9.90 -31.66
C ARG A 21 20.28 -10.06 -31.84
N GLN A 22 20.82 -9.67 -32.99
CA GLN A 22 22.26 -9.74 -33.26
C GLN A 22 23.02 -8.61 -32.56
N GLU A 23 22.51 -7.38 -32.62
CA GLU A 23 23.10 -6.22 -31.91
C GLU A 23 23.07 -6.40 -30.40
N THR A 24 21.97 -6.89 -29.83
CA THR A 24 21.89 -7.19 -28.39
C THR A 24 22.92 -8.23 -27.96
N LEU A 25 23.17 -9.27 -28.78
CA LEU A 25 24.22 -10.25 -28.51
C LEU A 25 25.62 -9.66 -28.65
N GLN A 26 25.86 -8.77 -29.60
CA GLN A 26 27.13 -8.05 -29.74
C GLN A 26 27.39 -7.12 -28.54
N ILE A 27 26.40 -6.32 -28.14
CA ILE A 27 26.48 -5.44 -26.96
C ILE A 27 26.76 -6.27 -25.70
N ARG A 28 26.07 -7.40 -25.50
CA ARG A 28 26.35 -8.29 -24.36
C ARG A 28 27.76 -8.86 -24.38
N ARG A 29 28.26 -9.30 -25.55
CA ARG A 29 29.65 -9.78 -25.68
C ARG A 29 30.65 -8.67 -25.35
N ALA A 30 30.44 -7.46 -25.87
CA ALA A 30 31.31 -6.31 -25.61
C ALA A 30 31.33 -5.91 -24.13
N VAL A 31 30.17 -5.87 -23.46
CA VAL A 31 30.07 -5.60 -22.02
C VAL A 31 30.75 -6.71 -21.21
N THR A 32 30.59 -7.97 -21.60
CA THR A 32 31.23 -9.10 -20.93
C THR A 32 32.76 -9.03 -21.05
N GLN A 33 33.28 -8.69 -22.23
CA GLN A 33 34.71 -8.48 -22.46
C GLN A 33 35.25 -7.29 -21.66
N HIS A 34 34.48 -6.20 -21.58
CA HIS A 34 34.86 -5.02 -20.80
C HIS A 34 34.88 -5.31 -19.30
N CYS A 35 33.88 -6.04 -18.78
CA CYS A 35 33.86 -6.47 -17.37
C CYS A 35 34.99 -7.45 -17.07
N ALA A 36 35.26 -8.43 -17.93
CA ALA A 36 36.36 -9.37 -17.77
C ALA A 36 37.74 -8.67 -17.75
N GLY A 37 37.90 -7.57 -18.51
CA GLY A 37 39.13 -6.77 -18.49
C GLY A 37 39.29 -5.87 -17.26
N HIS A 38 38.19 -5.48 -16.60
CA HIS A 38 38.22 -4.62 -15.40
C HIS A 38 38.35 -5.42 -14.09
N PHE A 39 37.91 -6.67 -14.08
CA PHE A 39 38.10 -7.58 -12.96
C PHE A 39 39.30 -8.49 -13.23
N ARG A 40 40.52 -7.96 -13.12
CA ARG A 40 41.74 -8.77 -13.10
C ARG A 40 41.79 -9.51 -11.76
N PRO A 41 41.75 -10.86 -11.72
CA PRO A 41 41.92 -11.61 -10.48
C PRO A 41 43.32 -11.36 -9.93
N LEU A 42 43.42 -11.03 -8.64
CA LEU A 42 44.67 -11.16 -7.91
C LEU A 42 44.92 -12.66 -7.76
N ASP A 43 46.07 -13.10 -8.23
CA ASP A 43 46.56 -14.46 -8.06
C ASP A 43 46.58 -14.79 -6.56
N ASP A 44 45.74 -15.73 -6.15
CA ASP A 44 45.95 -16.58 -4.98
C ASP A 44 45.39 -17.96 -5.34
N ASP A 45 46.25 -18.96 -5.14
CA ASP A 45 46.11 -20.35 -5.51
C ASP A 45 44.85 -20.98 -4.86
N ASP A 46 43.86 -21.36 -5.68
CA ASP A 46 42.99 -22.50 -5.42
C ASP A 46 42.27 -22.92 -6.72
N ASP A 47 42.46 -24.19 -7.07
CA ASP A 47 42.00 -24.84 -8.29
C ASP A 47 40.47 -24.92 -8.40
N GLU A 48 39.79 -23.96 -9.05
CA GLU A 48 38.59 -24.25 -9.85
C GLU A 48 38.43 -23.21 -10.98
N GLN A 49 38.64 -23.64 -12.23
CA GLN A 49 38.36 -22.84 -13.42
C GLN A 49 36.86 -22.57 -13.60
N GLN A 50 36.34 -21.57 -12.90
CA GLN A 50 35.07 -20.95 -13.24
C GLN A 50 35.32 -19.81 -14.23
N SER A 51 35.37 -20.17 -15.52
CA SER A 51 35.27 -19.19 -16.61
C SER A 51 34.03 -18.31 -16.38
N LEU A 52 34.24 -17.02 -16.12
CA LEU A 52 33.17 -16.03 -15.88
C LEU A 52 32.17 -16.06 -17.05
N SER A 53 31.09 -16.82 -16.87
CA SER A 53 30.04 -16.96 -17.87
C SER A 53 28.98 -15.89 -17.65
N HIS A 54 28.42 -15.40 -18.76
CA HIS A 54 27.39 -14.34 -18.89
C HIS A 54 26.17 -14.41 -17.95
N LEU A 55 26.00 -15.48 -17.19
CA LEU A 55 24.94 -15.70 -16.21
C LEU A 55 25.29 -15.18 -14.80
N ALA A 56 26.59 -15.09 -14.45
CA ALA A 56 27.01 -14.68 -13.10
C ALA A 56 26.81 -13.19 -12.80
N LEU A 57 26.68 -12.34 -13.84
CA LEU A 57 26.54 -10.88 -13.70
C LEU A 57 25.07 -10.39 -13.65
N ALA A 58 24.09 -11.29 -13.76
CA ALA A 58 22.67 -10.93 -13.82
C ALA A 58 21.99 -10.72 -12.45
N CYS A 59 22.71 -10.96 -11.35
CA CYS A 59 22.18 -10.79 -9.99
C CYS A 59 23.13 -9.92 -9.16
N PRO A 60 22.77 -8.69 -8.77
CA PRO A 60 23.49 -7.99 -7.73
C PRO A 60 23.15 -8.66 -6.39
N LEU A 61 24.04 -9.51 -5.89
CA LEU A 61 24.08 -9.84 -4.46
C LEU A 61 24.29 -8.52 -3.70
N SER A 62 23.31 -8.14 -2.89
CA SER A 62 23.44 -7.06 -1.91
C SER A 62 24.53 -7.44 -0.89
N PRO A 63 25.41 -6.50 -0.47
CA PRO A 63 26.38 -6.79 0.59
C PRO A 63 25.66 -7.03 1.94
N PRO A 64 26.18 -7.93 2.79
CA PRO A 64 25.64 -8.11 4.14
C PRO A 64 25.86 -6.85 4.98
N SER A 65 24.79 -6.36 5.60
CA SER A 65 24.82 -5.28 6.59
C SER A 65 25.47 -5.78 7.89
N PRO A 66 26.30 -4.98 8.58
CA PRO A 66 27.10 -5.42 9.71
C PRO A 66 26.36 -5.18 11.02
N GLU A 67 25.49 -6.11 11.41
CA GLU A 67 25.03 -6.22 12.79
C GLU A 67 25.19 -7.67 13.23
N ASP A 68 26.43 -8.02 13.58
CA ASP A 68 26.80 -9.02 14.58
C ASP A 68 28.33 -9.23 14.56
N ALA A 69 29.05 -8.33 15.23
CA ALA A 69 30.42 -8.60 15.67
C ALA A 69 30.70 -7.79 16.93
N GLY A 70 30.28 -8.36 18.07
CA GLY A 70 30.76 -7.94 19.37
C GLY A 70 32.27 -8.20 19.51
N SER A 71 32.94 -7.23 20.15
CA SER A 71 34.26 -7.33 20.78
C SER A 71 35.51 -7.26 19.89
N GLY A 72 36.37 -6.27 20.17
CA GLY A 72 37.81 -6.38 19.89
C GLY A 72 38.45 -5.19 19.18
N SER A 73 38.59 -4.06 19.88
CA SER A 73 39.80 -3.22 19.92
C SER A 73 40.73 -3.25 18.69
N LYS A 74 40.40 -2.57 17.57
CA LYS A 74 41.38 -2.29 16.48
C LYS A 74 41.00 -1.17 15.50
N ALA A 75 40.05 -0.29 15.83
CA ALA A 75 39.62 0.81 14.96
C ALA A 75 40.19 2.18 15.39
N ARG A 76 41.52 2.33 15.47
CA ARG A 76 42.14 3.66 15.67
C ARG A 76 43.46 3.90 14.90
N ARG A 77 43.79 3.02 13.94
CA ARG A 77 45.06 3.11 13.17
C ARG A 77 44.87 3.12 11.63
N ARG A 78 43.65 3.41 11.15
CA ARG A 78 43.37 3.46 9.69
C ARG A 78 42.96 4.83 9.15
N GLN A 79 42.83 5.85 10.00
CA GLN A 79 42.41 7.19 9.56
C GLN A 79 43.57 8.18 9.33
N GLN A 80 44.83 7.75 9.53
CA GLN A 80 46.02 8.58 9.32
C GLN A 80 46.85 8.24 8.06
N GLN A 81 46.42 7.28 7.23
CA GLN A 81 47.13 6.88 6.00
C GLN A 81 46.36 7.14 4.69
N ARG A 82 45.35 8.02 4.69
CA ARG A 82 44.68 8.48 3.44
C ARG A 82 44.83 9.98 3.17
N ARG A 83 45.82 10.64 3.78
CA ARG A 83 46.25 12.01 3.46
C ARG A 83 47.64 12.02 2.83
N SER A 84 47.85 11.24 1.77
CA SER A 84 49.08 11.33 0.96
C SER A 84 48.93 10.68 -0.43
N ILE A 85 47.87 10.99 -1.17
CA ILE A 85 47.88 10.93 -2.65
C ILE A 85 47.02 12.09 -3.15
N ALA A 86 47.51 13.31 -2.92
CA ALA A 86 47.13 14.50 -3.67
C ALA A 86 48.40 14.91 -4.41
N GLY A 87 48.42 14.63 -5.71
CA GLY A 87 49.58 14.86 -6.57
C GLY A 87 49.65 13.82 -7.67
N GLY A 88 49.00 14.08 -8.81
CA GLY A 88 49.06 13.21 -9.97
C GLY A 88 48.06 13.59 -11.06
N SER A 89 48.53 14.40 -12.00
CA SER A 89 48.03 14.64 -13.36
C SER A 89 46.56 15.04 -13.53
N THR A 90 46.37 16.34 -13.75
CA THR A 90 45.48 16.88 -14.79
C THR A 90 45.90 16.27 -16.14
N GLY A 91 45.32 15.12 -16.47
CA GLY A 91 45.29 14.56 -17.81
C GLY A 91 43.82 14.47 -18.20
N GLU A 92 43.35 15.50 -18.89
CA GLU A 92 42.03 15.56 -19.49
C GLU A 92 41.93 14.48 -20.58
N ASP A 93 41.61 13.25 -20.19
CA ASP A 93 40.86 12.36 -21.07
C ASP A 93 39.38 12.64 -20.79
N GLU A 94 38.88 13.74 -21.38
CA GLU A 94 37.44 13.89 -21.60
C GLU A 94 37.02 12.76 -22.52
N VAL A 95 36.70 11.60 -21.95
CA VAL A 95 35.81 10.65 -22.62
C VAL A 95 34.49 11.38 -22.74
N GLU A 96 34.27 12.00 -23.89
CA GLU A 96 33.04 12.67 -24.27
C GLU A 96 31.92 11.63 -24.27
N PHE A 97 31.34 11.38 -23.10
CA PHE A 97 30.12 10.61 -22.98
C PHE A 97 29.03 11.42 -23.69
N THR A 98 28.69 11.03 -24.90
CA THR A 98 27.67 11.74 -25.68
C THR A 98 26.27 11.48 -25.10
N GLY A 99 25.43 12.52 -25.10
CA GLY A 99 24.01 12.43 -24.80
C GLY A 99 23.62 12.26 -23.33
N LEU A 100 22.55 11.47 -23.10
CA LEU A 100 21.86 11.31 -21.81
C LEU A 100 22.76 10.82 -20.68
N ARG A 101 23.83 10.06 -20.99
CA ARG A 101 24.79 9.58 -20.00
C ARG A 101 25.56 10.73 -19.35
N LYS A 102 25.97 11.75 -20.11
CA LYS A 102 26.57 12.97 -19.55
C LYS A 102 25.57 13.74 -18.70
N LYS A 103 24.33 13.89 -19.17
CA LYS A 103 23.25 14.51 -18.37
C LYS A 103 22.97 13.77 -17.07
N TYR A 104 23.02 12.43 -17.07
CA TYR A 104 22.84 11.61 -15.88
C TYR A 104 24.03 11.73 -14.92
N LEU A 105 25.25 11.73 -15.42
CA LEU A 105 26.44 11.96 -14.60
C LEU A 105 26.46 13.38 -14.02
N ASP A 106 26.06 14.37 -14.80
CA ASP A 106 25.92 15.76 -14.35
C ASP A 106 24.79 15.89 -13.33
N ALA A 107 23.67 15.18 -13.51
CA ALA A 107 22.60 15.12 -12.53
C ALA A 107 23.04 14.43 -11.23
N LEU A 108 23.83 13.35 -11.29
CA LEU A 108 24.39 12.70 -10.11
C LEU A 108 25.40 13.58 -9.37
N ARG A 109 26.25 14.30 -10.11
CA ARG A 109 27.17 15.29 -9.54
C ARG A 109 26.40 16.43 -8.89
N ALA A 110 25.37 16.96 -9.55
CA ALA A 110 24.50 18.00 -9.01
C ALA A 110 23.73 17.51 -7.78
N HIS A 111 23.26 16.27 -7.76
CA HIS A 111 22.57 15.68 -6.62
C HIS A 111 23.50 15.50 -5.42
N ARG A 112 24.75 15.03 -5.63
CA ARG A 112 25.75 14.97 -4.55
C ARG A 112 26.08 16.36 -4.01
N ALA A 113 26.31 17.34 -4.88
CA ALA A 113 26.57 18.71 -4.47
C ALA A 113 25.36 19.33 -3.73
N ALA A 114 24.14 19.03 -4.14
CA ALA A 114 22.93 19.48 -3.45
C ALA A 114 22.78 18.83 -2.07
N ARG A 115 23.13 17.54 -1.94
CA ARG A 115 23.11 16.83 -0.66
C ARG A 115 24.16 17.37 0.30
N GLU A 116 25.37 17.64 -0.18
CA GLU A 116 26.42 18.28 0.61
C GLU A 116 25.98 19.67 1.11
N ARG A 117 25.30 20.46 0.27
CA ARG A 117 24.74 21.76 0.68
C ARG A 117 23.62 21.63 1.72
N TYR A 118 22.76 20.64 1.57
CA TYR A 118 21.71 20.35 2.55
C TYR A 118 22.31 19.94 3.89
N ASP A 119 23.28 19.02 3.86
CA ASP A 119 23.97 18.54 5.05
C ASP A 119 24.70 19.70 5.75
N ALA A 120 25.38 20.58 5.00
CA ALA A 120 26.02 21.79 5.53
C ALA A 120 25.01 22.76 6.18
N LEU A 121 23.91 23.08 5.50
CA LEU A 121 22.86 23.95 6.07
C LEU A 121 22.18 23.32 7.28
N SER A 122 22.01 22.00 7.29
CA SER A 122 21.45 21.28 8.43
C SER A 122 22.41 21.34 9.62
N ALA A 123 23.72 21.27 9.39
CA ALA A 123 24.74 21.43 10.41
C ALA A 123 24.75 22.87 10.97
N GLU A 124 24.68 23.88 10.11
CA GLU A 124 24.58 25.29 10.52
C GLU A 124 23.30 25.56 11.35
N LEU A 125 22.16 24.99 10.95
CA LEU A 125 20.91 25.11 11.72
C LEU A 125 20.99 24.42 13.07
N ASN A 126 21.65 23.27 13.13
CA ASN A 126 21.87 22.58 14.39
C ASN A 126 22.84 23.36 15.28
N GLU A 127 23.88 23.98 14.72
CA GLU A 127 24.78 24.87 15.44
C GLU A 127 24.04 26.10 16.00
N MET A 128 23.18 26.74 15.21
CA MET A 128 22.34 27.85 15.68
C MET A 128 21.38 27.42 16.79
N ARG A 129 20.74 26.25 16.68
CA ARG A 129 19.88 25.70 17.75
C ARG A 129 20.66 25.40 19.04
N VAL A 130 21.89 24.92 18.92
CA VAL A 130 22.76 24.66 20.09
C VAL A 130 23.22 25.97 20.72
N LEU A 131 23.50 27.02 19.92
CA LEU A 131 23.82 28.36 20.42
C LEU A 131 22.62 29.02 21.12
N ASP A 132 21.41 28.89 20.57
CA ASP A 132 20.17 29.39 21.19
C ASP A 132 19.90 28.66 22.52
N ALA A 133 20.03 27.33 22.55
CA ALA A 133 19.90 26.52 23.79
C ALA A 133 21.00 26.80 24.83
N SER A 134 22.16 27.30 24.40
CA SER A 134 23.25 27.73 25.29
C SER A 134 23.05 29.17 25.79
N SER A 135 22.31 30.00 25.05
CA SER A 135 21.96 31.35 25.47
C SER A 135 20.82 31.38 26.50
N GLU A 136 19.88 30.43 26.43
CA GLU A 136 18.77 30.31 27.39
C GLU A 136 19.22 29.83 28.78
N LYS A 137 20.30 29.03 28.86
CA LYS A 137 20.87 28.56 30.14
C LYS A 137 21.67 29.62 30.92
N GLY A 138 21.85 30.82 30.37
CA GLY A 138 22.49 31.96 31.04
C GLY A 138 21.53 32.96 31.70
N GLY A 139 20.21 32.75 31.59
CA GLY A 139 19.19 33.74 31.98
C GLY A 139 18.49 33.51 33.33
N GLU A 140 18.70 32.38 34.00
CA GLU A 140 17.85 31.97 35.14
C GLU A 140 18.18 32.63 36.50
N GLU A 141 19.25 33.42 36.62
CA GLU A 141 19.60 34.08 37.90
C GLU A 141 19.03 35.50 38.09
N ARG A 142 18.22 36.05 37.18
CA ARG A 142 17.76 37.46 37.26
C ARG A 142 16.25 37.71 37.24
N ALA A 143 15.43 36.66 37.36
CA ALA A 143 13.97 36.76 37.25
C ALA A 143 13.22 36.85 38.60
N LEU A 144 13.87 37.29 39.68
CA LEU A 144 13.23 37.56 40.97
C LEU A 144 13.60 38.97 41.46
N MET A 145 13.04 40.00 40.81
CA MET A 145 12.70 41.32 41.37
C MET A 145 12.40 42.28 40.22
N THR A 146 11.13 42.63 40.01
CA THR A 146 10.55 43.94 40.37
C THR A 146 9.13 43.97 39.85
N ASP A 147 8.20 43.81 40.76
CA ASP A 147 6.82 44.25 40.61
C ASP A 147 6.74 45.72 41.08
N SER A 148 5.80 46.47 40.50
CA SER A 148 5.39 47.84 40.87
C SER A 148 6.31 49.03 40.50
N THR A 149 5.88 49.83 39.50
CA THR A 149 5.32 51.19 39.67
C THR A 149 5.37 52.01 38.37
N VAL A 150 4.34 52.83 38.22
CA VAL A 150 4.13 53.88 37.21
C VAL A 150 5.28 54.90 37.20
N ALA A 151 5.84 55.24 36.03
CA ALA A 151 6.12 56.63 35.60
C ALA A 151 6.97 56.71 34.32
N VAL A 152 6.49 57.56 33.42
CA VAL A 152 7.16 58.39 32.42
C VAL A 152 8.69 58.54 32.57
N GLY A 153 9.40 58.37 31.44
CA GLY A 153 10.60 59.17 31.15
C GLY A 153 11.89 58.38 30.90
N GLY A 154 12.16 58.11 29.62
CA GLY A 154 13.48 58.25 28.99
C GLY A 154 14.68 57.43 29.50
N GLY A 155 15.17 56.52 28.66
CA GLY A 155 16.61 56.31 28.51
C GLY A 155 17.09 54.86 28.53
N GLY A 156 17.32 54.31 27.34
CA GLY A 156 18.49 53.47 27.08
C GLY A 156 18.34 51.95 27.29
N GLY A 157 18.01 51.24 26.22
CA GLY A 157 18.16 49.79 26.12
C GLY A 157 17.92 49.30 24.70
N HIS A 158 18.90 49.55 23.83
CA HIS A 158 19.21 49.15 22.44
C HIS A 158 18.43 48.04 21.65
N ASP A 159 17.25 47.57 22.05
CA ASP A 159 16.49 46.51 21.37
C ASP A 159 15.33 47.04 20.48
N GLY A 160 14.89 48.28 20.70
CA GLY A 160 13.76 48.87 19.98
C GLY A 160 13.99 49.23 18.50
N GLY A 161 15.25 49.28 18.03
CA GLY A 161 15.58 49.67 16.64
C GLY A 161 15.81 48.49 15.69
N VAL A 162 16.24 47.34 16.23
CA VAL A 162 16.55 46.15 15.43
C VAL A 162 15.27 45.37 15.13
N GLN A 163 14.34 45.29 16.09
CA GLN A 163 13.03 44.65 15.90
C GLN A 163 12.20 45.23 14.75
N PRO A 164 12.03 46.55 14.59
CA PRO A 164 11.34 47.12 13.44
C PRO A 164 12.10 46.92 12.13
N TYR A 165 13.43 46.86 12.16
CA TYR A 165 14.24 46.54 10.98
C TYR A 165 14.08 45.07 10.56
N ILE A 166 14.06 44.13 11.52
CA ILE A 166 13.83 42.70 11.29
C ILE A 166 12.40 42.48 10.77
N SER A 167 11.40 43.15 11.33
CA SER A 167 10.02 43.04 10.86
C SER A 167 9.88 43.55 9.42
N LEU A 168 10.54 44.66 9.08
CA LEU A 168 10.62 45.19 7.72
C LEU A 168 11.35 44.20 6.78
N LEU A 169 12.42 43.55 7.25
CA LEU A 169 13.15 42.54 6.48
C LEU A 169 12.30 41.28 6.22
N ARG A 170 11.52 40.84 7.22
CA ARG A 170 10.55 39.74 7.11
C ARG A 170 9.43 40.10 6.12
N GLN A 171 8.92 41.34 6.19
CA GLN A 171 7.92 41.84 5.25
C GLN A 171 8.47 41.90 3.81
N ARG A 172 9.69 42.40 3.60
CA ARG A 172 10.36 42.40 2.28
C ARG A 172 10.56 40.98 1.75
N ARG A 173 10.97 40.03 2.59
CA ARG A 173 11.07 38.61 2.21
C ARG A 173 9.71 38.00 1.86
N ARG A 174 8.65 38.36 2.59
CA ARG A 174 7.27 37.93 2.29
C ARG A 174 6.78 38.51 0.96
N LEU A 175 7.05 39.78 0.69
CA LEU A 175 6.73 40.42 -0.58
C LEU A 175 7.50 39.78 -1.74
N ALA A 176 8.79 39.50 -1.59
CA ALA A 176 9.56 38.80 -2.62
C ALA A 176 9.00 37.40 -2.92
N ARG A 177 8.58 36.65 -1.88
CA ARG A 177 7.92 35.36 -2.06
C ARG A 177 6.58 35.48 -2.77
N LEU A 178 5.77 36.48 -2.40
CA LEU A 178 4.50 36.75 -3.07
C LEU A 178 4.69 37.18 -4.52
N GLN A 179 5.73 37.95 -4.83
CA GLN A 179 6.08 38.32 -6.20
C GLN A 179 6.53 37.12 -7.04
N VAL A 180 7.25 36.16 -6.45
CA VAL A 180 7.57 34.89 -7.12
C VAL A 180 6.30 34.08 -7.37
N LEU A 181 5.41 33.96 -6.38
CA LEU A 181 4.13 33.28 -6.56
C LEU A 181 3.27 33.96 -7.64
N GLN A 182 3.21 35.29 -7.62
CA GLN A 182 2.52 36.07 -8.64
C GLN A 182 3.14 35.84 -10.02
N ALA A 183 4.47 35.91 -10.15
CA ALA A 183 5.15 35.64 -11.42
C ALA A 183 4.91 34.19 -11.90
N THR A 184 4.85 33.21 -11.01
CA THR A 184 4.51 31.83 -11.38
C THR A 184 3.04 31.67 -11.75
N LEU A 185 2.13 32.42 -11.10
CA LEU A 185 0.72 32.44 -11.44
C LEU A 185 0.47 33.17 -12.76
N ASP A 186 1.21 34.23 -13.05
CA ASP A 186 1.18 34.95 -14.32
C ASP A 186 1.75 34.05 -15.42
N GLN A 187 2.87 33.35 -15.18
CA GLN A 187 3.38 32.30 -16.09
C GLN A 187 2.39 31.14 -16.27
N LEU A 188 1.68 30.75 -15.21
CA LEU A 188 0.61 29.76 -15.28
C LEU A 188 -0.60 30.29 -16.03
N ALA A 189 -0.95 31.57 -15.90
CA ALA A 189 -2.05 32.20 -16.63
C ALA A 189 -1.71 32.34 -18.12
N ASP A 190 -0.46 32.71 -18.44
CA ASP A 190 0.08 32.79 -19.79
C ASP A 190 0.20 31.39 -20.43
N THR A 191 0.50 30.35 -19.63
CA THR A 191 0.48 28.94 -20.08
C THR A 191 -0.91 28.29 -20.00
N GLN A 192 -1.87 28.91 -19.29
CA GLN A 192 -3.30 28.54 -19.17
C GLN A 192 -4.20 29.31 -20.16
N ALA A 193 -3.64 29.86 -21.23
CA ALA A 193 -4.37 29.89 -22.50
C ALA A 193 -4.56 28.43 -22.97
N ASN A 194 -5.45 27.73 -22.27
CA ASN A 194 -5.84 26.34 -22.44
C ASN A 194 -6.03 25.98 -23.92
N PRO A 195 -5.24 25.05 -24.51
CA PRO A 195 -5.63 24.37 -25.75
C PRO A 195 -6.85 23.45 -25.55
N THR A 196 -7.37 23.34 -24.32
CA THR A 196 -8.57 22.56 -23.97
C THR A 196 -9.87 23.36 -24.08
N ARG A 197 -9.80 24.67 -24.42
CA ARG A 197 -10.94 25.45 -24.93
C ARG A 197 -10.97 25.53 -26.46
N ILE A 198 -10.23 24.66 -27.15
CA ILE A 198 -10.63 24.33 -28.51
C ILE A 198 -11.93 23.54 -28.35
N ASP A 199 -13.02 24.15 -28.80
CA ASP A 199 -14.35 23.59 -28.72
C ASP A 199 -14.29 22.12 -29.13
N LEU A 200 -14.61 21.19 -28.21
CA LEU A 200 -14.54 19.75 -28.49
C LEU A 200 -15.36 19.40 -29.74
N LYS A 201 -16.39 20.21 -30.04
CA LYS A 201 -17.18 20.18 -31.27
C LYS A 201 -16.38 20.52 -32.52
N GLU A 202 -15.46 21.47 -32.48
CA GLU A 202 -14.59 21.81 -33.62
C GLU A 202 -13.51 20.75 -33.85
N LEU A 203 -12.95 20.16 -32.79
CA LEU A 203 -12.02 19.03 -32.92
C LEU A 203 -12.73 17.77 -33.42
N LEU A 204 -13.96 17.50 -32.96
CA LEU A 204 -14.82 16.45 -33.49
C LEU A 204 -15.18 16.72 -34.95
N ARG A 205 -15.55 17.95 -35.32
CA ARG A 205 -15.86 18.32 -36.71
C ARG A 205 -14.65 18.17 -37.63
N LYS A 206 -13.45 18.50 -37.15
CA LYS A 206 -12.18 18.33 -37.91
C LYS A 206 -11.72 16.87 -38.01
N ARG A 207 -11.97 16.03 -36.99
CA ARG A 207 -11.51 14.63 -36.97
C ARG A 207 -12.50 13.64 -37.56
N VAL A 208 -13.80 13.89 -37.41
CA VAL A 208 -14.88 12.95 -37.78
C VAL A 208 -15.66 13.44 -39.00
N GLY A 209 -15.49 14.71 -39.40
CA GLY A 209 -16.33 15.35 -40.41
C GLY A 209 -17.68 15.77 -39.82
N GLU A 210 -18.43 16.57 -40.58
CA GLU A 210 -19.80 16.92 -40.21
C GLU A 210 -20.66 15.65 -40.28
N PRO A 211 -21.37 15.26 -39.21
CA PRO A 211 -22.15 14.03 -39.22
C PRO A 211 -23.22 14.13 -40.32
N PRO A 212 -23.44 13.05 -41.10
CA PRO A 212 -24.48 13.05 -42.11
C PRO A 212 -25.81 13.34 -41.42
N ASN A 213 -26.56 14.31 -41.96
CA ASN A 213 -27.92 14.59 -41.50
C ASN A 213 -28.68 13.27 -41.46
N PRO A 214 -29.32 12.93 -40.31
CA PRO A 214 -30.12 11.72 -40.25
C PRO A 214 -31.14 11.79 -41.37
N PRO A 215 -31.40 10.68 -42.10
CA PRO A 215 -32.32 10.68 -43.21
C PRO A 215 -33.62 11.29 -42.71
N SER A 216 -34.03 12.37 -43.36
CA SER A 216 -35.32 12.98 -43.13
C SER A 216 -36.34 11.86 -43.03
N SER A 217 -37.16 11.93 -41.99
CA SER A 217 -38.25 11.03 -41.68
C SER A 217 -39.26 10.94 -42.85
N SER A 218 -38.90 10.23 -43.91
CA SER A 218 -39.77 9.97 -45.07
C SER A 218 -39.61 8.57 -45.67
N SER A 219 -38.77 7.68 -45.11
CA SER A 219 -38.71 6.27 -45.58
C SER A 219 -39.18 5.22 -44.58
N ALA A 220 -39.62 5.58 -43.38
CA ALA A 220 -40.24 4.65 -42.42
C ALA A 220 -41.77 4.52 -42.62
N ALA A 221 -42.26 4.66 -43.85
CA ALA A 221 -43.67 4.51 -44.20
C ALA A 221 -44.00 3.20 -44.93
N GLN A 222 -43.08 2.24 -44.97
CA GLN A 222 -43.32 0.94 -45.62
C GLN A 222 -42.76 -0.20 -44.77
N THR A 223 -43.49 -0.56 -43.72
CA THR A 223 -43.64 -1.94 -43.24
C THR A 223 -44.80 -1.92 -42.25
N ALA A 224 -45.97 -2.31 -42.76
CA ALA A 224 -47.15 -2.50 -41.95
C ALA A 224 -46.89 -3.66 -40.98
N GLY A 225 -46.90 -3.39 -39.67
CA GLY A 225 -46.92 -4.45 -38.65
C GLY A 225 -46.31 -4.17 -37.28
N ALA A 226 -46.41 -2.97 -36.70
CA ALA A 226 -46.06 -2.76 -35.27
C ALA A 226 -46.66 -1.46 -34.69
N ALA A 227 -47.98 -1.40 -34.52
CA ALA A 227 -48.63 -0.22 -33.92
C ALA A 227 -48.44 -0.11 -32.38
N GLY A 228 -47.84 -1.10 -31.72
CA GLY A 228 -47.62 -1.10 -30.26
C GLY A 228 -46.20 -0.76 -29.81
N GLU A 229 -45.19 -0.93 -30.65
CA GLU A 229 -43.78 -0.81 -30.23
C GLU A 229 -43.29 0.64 -30.15
N GLY A 230 -43.80 1.50 -31.03
CA GLY A 230 -43.53 2.94 -30.98
C GLY A 230 -44.14 3.64 -29.76
N ASP A 231 -45.22 3.10 -29.19
CA ASP A 231 -45.86 3.63 -27.98
C ASP A 231 -45.13 3.14 -26.71
N ALA A 232 -44.74 1.85 -26.68
CA ALA A 232 -43.91 1.29 -25.62
C ALA A 232 -42.56 2.02 -25.47
N VAL A 233 -41.93 2.41 -26.58
CA VAL A 233 -40.69 3.21 -26.54
C VAL A 233 -40.94 4.62 -26.01
N ARG A 234 -42.07 5.24 -26.34
CA ARG A 234 -42.44 6.57 -25.80
C ARG A 234 -42.72 6.50 -24.31
N ASP A 235 -43.40 5.46 -23.86
CA ASP A 235 -43.67 5.21 -22.45
C ASP A 235 -42.38 4.97 -21.66
N LEU A 236 -41.45 4.20 -22.21
CA LEU A 236 -40.14 3.97 -21.59
C LEU A 236 -39.32 5.25 -21.53
N VAL A 237 -39.34 6.08 -22.58
CA VAL A 237 -38.72 7.41 -22.58
C VAL A 237 -39.40 8.34 -21.58
N PHE A 238 -40.72 8.25 -21.41
CA PHE A 238 -41.45 9.05 -20.42
C PHE A 238 -41.11 8.63 -18.99
N ARG A 239 -41.02 7.32 -18.72
CA ARG A 239 -40.54 6.79 -17.42
C ARG A 239 -39.12 7.24 -17.14
N LEU A 240 -38.22 7.09 -18.10
CA LEU A 240 -36.83 7.52 -17.93
C LEU A 240 -36.70 9.03 -17.71
N LYS A 241 -37.51 9.85 -18.41
CA LYS A 241 -37.58 11.30 -18.16
C LYS A 241 -38.12 11.61 -16.76
N LYS A 242 -39.14 10.88 -16.31
CA LYS A 242 -39.69 11.01 -14.96
C LYS A 242 -38.64 10.65 -13.91
N ASP A 243 -37.95 9.54 -14.08
CA ASP A 243 -36.92 9.08 -13.15
C ASP A 243 -35.72 10.02 -13.14
N LEU A 244 -35.32 10.55 -14.29
CA LEU A 244 -34.27 11.57 -14.40
C LEU A 244 -34.67 12.86 -13.68
N LEU A 245 -35.94 13.28 -13.77
CA LEU A 245 -36.42 14.45 -13.03
C LEU A 245 -36.47 14.20 -11.52
N LEU A 246 -36.84 12.99 -11.09
CA LEU A 246 -36.82 12.61 -9.67
C LEU A 246 -35.40 12.57 -9.13
N ALA A 247 -34.46 11.95 -9.87
CA ALA A 247 -33.05 11.90 -9.53
C ALA A 247 -32.39 13.29 -9.53
N LYS A 248 -32.79 14.16 -10.46
CA LYS A 248 -32.33 15.55 -10.46
C LYS A 248 -32.84 16.30 -9.24
N ARG A 249 -34.11 16.12 -8.87
CA ARG A 249 -34.69 16.74 -7.67
C ARG A 249 -34.02 16.25 -6.39
N SER A 250 -33.69 14.96 -6.28
CA SER A 250 -32.98 14.44 -5.11
C SER A 250 -31.56 15.01 -5.03
N LEU A 251 -30.84 15.06 -6.15
CA LEU A 251 -29.51 15.65 -6.24
C LEU A 251 -29.51 17.14 -5.89
N ASP A 252 -30.49 17.90 -6.39
CA ASP A 252 -30.64 19.32 -6.06
C ASP A 252 -30.97 19.53 -4.57
N ALA A 253 -31.75 18.63 -3.95
CA ALA A 253 -32.04 18.65 -2.51
C ALA A 253 -30.80 18.34 -1.66
N GLU A 254 -30.02 17.32 -2.04
CA GLU A 254 -28.76 16.98 -1.37
C GLU A 254 -27.71 18.08 -1.53
N ASN A 255 -27.60 18.68 -2.72
CA ASN A 255 -26.71 19.81 -2.94
C ASN A 255 -27.15 21.03 -2.12
N GLY A 256 -28.45 21.28 -1.99
CA GLY A 256 -29.00 22.30 -1.09
C GLY A 256 -28.65 22.02 0.38
N ALA A 257 -28.77 20.77 0.83
CA ALA A 257 -28.39 20.33 2.16
C ALA A 257 -26.89 20.53 2.41
N ARG A 258 -26.03 20.11 1.47
CA ARG A 258 -24.57 20.30 1.51
C ARG A 258 -24.20 21.78 1.59
N ALA A 259 -24.80 22.64 0.75
CA ALA A 259 -24.56 24.07 0.77
C ALA A 259 -25.04 24.74 2.08
N SER A 260 -26.08 24.20 2.73
CA SER A 260 -26.55 24.67 4.03
C SER A 260 -25.60 24.26 5.18
N VAL A 261 -25.05 23.05 5.13
CA VAL A 261 -24.04 22.56 6.09
C VAL A 261 -22.73 23.33 5.92
N GLN A 262 -22.29 23.55 4.68
CA GLN A 262 -21.11 24.35 4.39
C GLN A 262 -21.26 25.81 4.85
N ARG A 263 -22.47 26.40 4.71
CA ARG A 263 -22.77 27.72 5.28
C ARG A 263 -22.80 27.72 6.80
N LYS A 264 -23.35 26.69 7.45
CA LYS A 264 -23.34 26.57 8.92
C LYS A 264 -21.91 26.41 9.45
N LEU A 265 -21.06 25.64 8.78
CA LEU A 265 -19.64 25.51 9.11
C LEU A 265 -18.86 26.81 8.89
N ALA A 266 -19.24 27.62 7.91
CA ALA A 266 -18.63 28.94 7.67
C ALA A 266 -19.15 30.05 8.60
N PHE A 267 -20.29 29.84 9.29
CA PHE A 267 -20.92 30.82 10.18
C PHE A 267 -20.72 30.51 11.67
N SER A 268 -20.01 29.42 12.01
CA SER A 268 -19.72 29.01 13.40
C SER A 268 -18.35 29.49 13.88
N ASP A 269 -17.84 30.61 13.36
CA ASP A 269 -16.53 31.22 13.71
C ASP A 269 -16.68 32.48 14.58
N ASP A 270 -17.69 32.51 15.45
CA ASP A 270 -17.86 33.54 16.49
C ASP A 270 -18.09 32.84 17.84
N GLY A 271 -17.00 32.63 18.60
CA GLY A 271 -17.07 32.02 19.93
C GLY A 271 -15.72 31.62 20.52
N GLU A 272 -14.95 32.64 20.93
CA GLU A 272 -13.97 32.69 22.03
C GLU A 272 -13.32 31.37 22.49
N ASP A 273 -12.09 31.07 22.04
CA ASP A 273 -11.01 30.62 22.92
C ASP A 273 -9.62 30.82 22.27
N GLU A 274 -8.66 31.21 23.10
CA GLU A 274 -7.36 31.81 22.77
C GLU A 274 -6.35 30.87 22.07
N GLY A 275 -5.76 31.36 20.96
CA GLY A 275 -4.34 31.16 20.63
C GLY A 275 -3.93 29.97 19.73
N ASP A 276 -3.99 30.14 18.40
CA ASP A 276 -2.84 29.97 17.47
C ASP A 276 -3.30 30.22 16.01
N PHE A 277 -2.68 31.20 15.35
CA PHE A 277 -3.15 31.73 14.07
C PHE A 277 -2.04 31.61 13.02
N LEU A 278 -2.09 30.59 12.16
CA LEU A 278 -1.70 30.67 10.75
C LEU A 278 -2.31 29.51 9.90
N GLY A 279 -3.43 29.78 9.24
CA GLY A 279 -3.76 29.28 7.90
C GLY A 279 -4.24 27.83 7.77
N GLY A 280 -5.54 27.67 7.47
CA GLY A 280 -6.12 26.38 7.07
C GLY A 280 -6.31 25.44 8.24
N GLY A 281 -7.14 25.84 9.21
CA GLY A 281 -7.41 25.06 10.41
C GLY A 281 -7.89 23.66 10.06
N LYS A 282 -7.01 22.68 10.29
CA LYS A 282 -7.39 21.26 10.33
C LYS A 282 -8.56 21.14 11.31
N PRO A 283 -9.59 20.33 11.01
CA PRO A 283 -10.67 20.09 11.96
C PRO A 283 -10.04 19.70 13.29
N THR A 284 -10.39 20.44 14.35
CA THR A 284 -10.00 20.13 15.74
C THR A 284 -10.11 18.63 15.97
N LEU A 285 -9.19 18.01 16.71
CA LEU A 285 -9.17 16.55 16.86
C LEU A 285 -10.53 15.99 17.35
N LYS A 286 -11.26 16.76 18.17
CA LYS A 286 -12.66 16.47 18.56
C LYS A 286 -13.65 16.47 17.39
N THR A 287 -13.54 17.41 16.46
CA THR A 287 -14.39 17.48 15.26
C THR A 287 -14.00 16.41 14.24
N GLN A 288 -12.71 16.08 14.12
CA GLN A 288 -12.25 14.94 13.31
C GLN A 288 -12.74 13.60 13.88
N VAL A 289 -12.64 13.39 15.20
CA VAL A 289 -13.17 12.18 15.85
C VAL A 289 -14.68 12.09 15.71
N ARG A 290 -15.41 13.20 15.84
CA ARG A 290 -16.86 13.22 15.58
C ARG A 290 -17.20 12.91 14.13
N ALA A 291 -16.46 13.47 13.18
CA ALA A 291 -16.64 13.18 11.75
C ALA A 291 -16.34 11.71 11.41
N LEU A 292 -15.30 11.14 12.01
CA LEU A 292 -14.97 9.73 11.86
C LEU A 292 -16.02 8.81 12.51
N ARG A 293 -16.56 9.19 13.66
CA ARG A 293 -17.68 8.46 14.28
C ARG A 293 -18.94 8.52 13.42
N CYS A 294 -19.29 9.70 12.90
CA CYS A 294 -20.41 9.84 11.97
C CYS A 294 -20.18 9.04 10.68
N ALA A 295 -18.99 9.07 10.09
CA ALA A 295 -18.66 8.27 8.91
C ALA A 295 -18.70 6.76 9.21
N ARG A 296 -18.27 6.35 10.41
CA ARG A 296 -18.38 4.95 10.86
C ARG A 296 -19.85 4.55 11.00
N ASP A 297 -20.66 5.35 11.67
CA ASP A 297 -22.05 5.03 11.92
C ASP A 297 -22.88 5.09 10.62
N GLU A 298 -22.53 5.96 9.65
CA GLU A 298 -23.09 5.97 8.30
C GLU A 298 -22.68 4.74 7.49
N LEU A 299 -21.41 4.32 7.57
CA LEU A 299 -20.95 3.06 6.95
C LEU A 299 -21.62 1.84 7.60
N ILE A 300 -21.81 1.85 8.92
CA ILE A 300 -22.55 0.79 9.61
C ILE A 300 -24.00 0.79 9.13
N SER A 301 -24.68 1.94 9.06
CA SER A 301 -26.04 2.01 8.53
C SER A 301 -26.14 1.60 7.06
N TRP A 302 -25.13 1.92 6.24
CA TRP A 302 -25.07 1.48 4.85
C TRP A 302 -24.83 -0.02 4.75
N VAL A 303 -23.88 -0.57 5.51
CA VAL A 303 -23.62 -2.02 5.56
C VAL A 303 -24.83 -2.76 6.12
N GLU A 304 -25.46 -2.28 7.17
CA GLU A 304 -26.71 -2.84 7.71
C GLU A 304 -27.84 -2.73 6.69
N GLY A 305 -27.92 -1.63 5.93
CA GLY A 305 -28.88 -1.46 4.84
C GLY A 305 -28.62 -2.41 3.67
N GLU A 306 -27.36 -2.63 3.29
CA GLU A 306 -26.99 -3.60 2.26
C GLU A 306 -27.12 -5.04 2.76
N LEU A 307 -26.83 -5.32 4.03
CA LEU A 307 -27.06 -6.64 4.65
C LEU A 307 -28.56 -6.92 4.83
N ALA A 308 -29.37 -5.90 5.11
CA ALA A 308 -30.83 -6.01 5.13
C ALA A 308 -31.38 -6.23 3.71
N LYS A 309 -30.79 -5.61 2.69
CA LYS A 309 -31.13 -5.90 1.29
C LYS A 309 -30.71 -7.30 0.91
N ILE A 310 -29.51 -7.77 1.26
CA ILE A 310 -29.06 -9.14 0.96
C ILE A 310 -29.93 -10.17 1.71
N GLY A 311 -30.35 -9.86 2.95
CA GLY A 311 -31.30 -10.70 3.70
C GLY A 311 -32.74 -10.65 3.18
N ALA A 312 -33.11 -9.63 2.39
CA ALA A 312 -34.41 -9.51 1.74
C ALA A 312 -34.37 -9.99 0.26
N GLU A 313 -33.21 -9.96 -0.39
CA GLU A 313 -33.02 -10.36 -1.80
C GLU A 313 -32.95 -11.89 -1.94
N ASP A 314 -32.68 -12.62 -0.85
CA ASP A 314 -32.89 -14.08 -0.75
C ASP A 314 -34.30 -14.46 -0.22
N GLY A 315 -35.17 -13.48 0.06
CA GLY A 315 -36.50 -13.70 0.65
C GLY A 315 -37.70 -13.13 -0.13
N ASP A 316 -37.49 -12.19 -1.04
CA ASP A 316 -38.57 -11.46 -1.74
C ASP A 316 -38.55 -11.71 -3.25
N GLN A 317 -38.49 -12.99 -3.64
CA GLN A 317 -38.85 -13.39 -5.00
C GLN A 317 -39.79 -14.60 -5.02
N GLU A 318 -40.76 -14.64 -4.11
CA GLU A 318 -41.95 -15.48 -4.23
C GLU A 318 -43.16 -14.72 -3.63
N ASP A 319 -44.20 -14.62 -4.45
CA ASP A 319 -45.62 -14.49 -4.08
C ASP A 319 -46.21 -13.09 -3.78
N GLU A 320 -46.40 -12.30 -4.85
CA GLU A 320 -47.72 -11.68 -5.06
C GLU A 320 -48.71 -12.81 -5.41
N ASP A 321 -49.42 -13.30 -4.38
CA ASP A 321 -50.67 -14.09 -4.38
C ASP A 321 -50.56 -15.31 -3.44
N ASP A 322 -50.89 -15.16 -2.16
CA ASP A 322 -52.03 -15.88 -1.59
C ASP A 322 -52.22 -15.60 -0.09
N ALA A 323 -53.48 -15.68 0.32
CA ALA A 323 -53.97 -15.32 1.62
C ALA A 323 -53.76 -16.42 2.68
N GLN A 324 -53.82 -16.00 3.95
CA GLN A 324 -54.21 -16.77 5.14
C GLN A 324 -53.13 -17.55 5.90
N GLY A 325 -52.68 -16.89 6.96
CA GLY A 325 -52.08 -17.38 8.21
C GLY A 325 -51.96 -18.88 8.49
N ALA A 326 -50.74 -19.27 8.86
CA ALA A 326 -50.47 -20.37 9.79
C ALA A 326 -49.20 -20.09 10.61
N ARG A 327 -49.11 -20.77 11.75
CA ARG A 327 -48.25 -20.54 12.93
C ARG A 327 -46.73 -20.64 12.68
N PRO A 328 -45.90 -20.02 13.55
CA PRO A 328 -44.45 -20.16 13.50
C PRO A 328 -44.01 -21.45 14.19
N GLY A 329 -43.25 -22.29 13.50
CA GLY A 329 -42.62 -23.47 14.09
C GLY A 329 -42.42 -24.61 13.10
N ASP A 330 -41.60 -24.39 12.08
CA ASP A 330 -40.84 -25.45 11.42
C ASP A 330 -39.64 -24.77 10.74
N TYR A 331 -38.47 -24.87 11.37
CA TYR A 331 -37.22 -24.48 10.70
C TYR A 331 -36.81 -25.66 9.82
N ASP A 332 -36.61 -25.36 8.56
CA ASP A 332 -36.34 -26.28 7.47
C ASP A 332 -35.00 -27.03 7.64
N ASP A 333 -35.03 -28.16 8.34
CA ASP A 333 -33.91 -29.12 8.49
C ASP A 333 -33.54 -29.79 7.14
N ASN A 334 -34.32 -29.56 6.09
CA ASN A 334 -34.12 -30.13 4.76
C ASN A 334 -33.14 -29.29 3.90
N ALA A 335 -33.01 -27.98 4.19
CA ALA A 335 -32.10 -27.10 3.47
C ALA A 335 -30.62 -27.43 3.79
N GLU A 336 -30.27 -27.65 5.06
CA GLU A 336 -28.90 -28.02 5.45
C GLU A 336 -28.49 -29.40 4.91
N SER A 337 -29.39 -30.39 4.93
CA SER A 337 -29.15 -31.72 4.33
C SER A 337 -28.87 -31.65 2.82
N SER A 338 -29.57 -30.77 2.09
CA SER A 338 -29.36 -30.60 0.64
C SER A 338 -27.98 -30.04 0.31
N TYR A 339 -27.43 -29.14 1.14
CA TYR A 339 -26.09 -28.61 0.93
C TYR A 339 -25.01 -29.64 1.26
N GLU A 340 -25.20 -30.43 2.32
CA GLU A 340 -24.27 -31.50 2.67
C GLU A 340 -24.20 -32.57 1.58
N ASP A 341 -25.34 -32.99 1.03
CA ASP A 341 -25.42 -33.93 -0.08
C ASP A 341 -24.74 -33.38 -1.34
N GLN A 342 -24.90 -32.08 -1.63
CA GLN A 342 -24.25 -31.43 -2.75
C GLN A 342 -22.72 -31.37 -2.58
N VAL A 343 -22.23 -31.10 -1.38
CA VAL A 343 -20.79 -31.07 -1.06
C VAL A 343 -20.20 -32.48 -1.17
N GLN A 344 -20.90 -33.50 -0.66
CA GLN A 344 -20.49 -34.90 -0.78
C GLN A 344 -20.40 -35.33 -2.25
N ALA A 345 -21.41 -35.02 -3.07
CA ALA A 345 -21.40 -35.32 -4.50
C ALA A 345 -20.23 -34.65 -5.25
N MET A 346 -19.89 -33.41 -4.87
CA MET A 346 -18.74 -32.71 -5.43
C MET A 346 -17.40 -33.35 -5.02
N TYR A 347 -17.29 -33.81 -3.77
CA TYR A 347 -16.11 -34.51 -3.27
C TYR A 347 -15.93 -35.88 -3.90
N ASP A 348 -17.02 -36.64 -4.09
CA ASP A 348 -17.00 -37.94 -4.76
C ASP A 348 -16.59 -37.82 -6.24
N ARG A 349 -17.08 -36.78 -6.91
CA ARG A 349 -16.65 -36.44 -8.28
C ARG A 349 -15.16 -36.10 -8.33
N TYR A 350 -14.67 -35.34 -7.36
CA TYR A 350 -13.25 -35.02 -7.24
C TYR A 350 -12.40 -36.27 -7.01
N LEU A 351 -12.79 -37.13 -6.07
CA LEU A 351 -12.10 -38.39 -5.78
C LEU A 351 -12.08 -39.30 -7.01
N SER A 352 -13.21 -39.46 -7.69
CA SER A 352 -13.31 -40.26 -8.93
C SER A 352 -12.39 -39.73 -10.04
N SER A 353 -12.30 -38.40 -10.19
CA SER A 353 -11.38 -37.80 -11.17
C SER A 353 -9.91 -38.04 -10.79
N ARG A 354 -9.59 -38.01 -9.50
CA ARG A 354 -8.24 -38.16 -8.99
C ARG A 354 -7.77 -39.62 -9.05
N THR A 355 -8.65 -40.58 -8.76
CA THR A 355 -8.35 -42.01 -8.92
C THR A 355 -8.16 -42.35 -10.40
N ALA A 356 -9.01 -41.85 -11.30
CA ALA A 356 -8.85 -42.05 -12.73
C ALA A 356 -7.52 -41.48 -13.27
N LEU A 357 -7.07 -40.32 -12.77
CA LEU A 357 -5.76 -39.77 -13.11
C LEU A 357 -4.61 -40.63 -12.58
N ILE A 358 -4.71 -41.14 -11.36
CA ILE A 358 -3.69 -42.03 -10.78
C ILE A 358 -3.61 -43.33 -11.58
N GLU A 359 -4.75 -43.90 -11.99
CA GLU A 359 -4.81 -45.07 -12.84
C GLU A 359 -4.19 -44.80 -14.21
N ALA A 360 -4.51 -43.69 -14.86
CA ALA A 360 -3.89 -43.30 -16.13
C ALA A 360 -2.36 -43.10 -16.01
N ILE A 361 -1.88 -42.55 -14.89
CA ILE A 361 -0.44 -42.43 -14.60
C ILE A 361 0.18 -43.82 -14.35
N ALA A 362 -0.51 -44.71 -13.65
CA ALA A 362 -0.06 -46.08 -13.43
C ALA A 362 0.00 -46.88 -14.74
N GLU A 363 -0.98 -46.70 -15.63
CA GLU A 363 -1.03 -47.33 -16.96
C GLU A 363 0.09 -46.80 -17.87
N THR A 364 0.34 -45.49 -17.86
CA THR A 364 1.43 -44.91 -18.66
C THR A 364 2.81 -45.31 -18.13
N THR A 365 3.00 -45.39 -16.82
CA THR A 365 4.25 -45.85 -16.20
C THR A 365 4.49 -47.34 -16.41
N THR A 366 3.45 -48.19 -16.33
CA THR A 366 3.55 -49.62 -16.65
C THR A 366 3.76 -49.88 -18.14
N ALA A 367 3.14 -49.09 -19.02
CA ALA A 367 3.41 -49.14 -20.46
C ALA A 367 4.85 -48.72 -20.80
N ALA A 368 5.38 -47.69 -20.12
CA ALA A 368 6.78 -47.28 -20.24
C ALA A 368 7.75 -48.37 -19.72
N ALA A 369 7.40 -49.05 -18.62
CA ALA A 369 8.18 -50.17 -18.08
C ALA A 369 8.17 -51.40 -19.01
N LYS A 370 7.04 -51.67 -19.69
CA LYS A 370 6.92 -52.79 -20.66
C LYS A 370 7.73 -52.57 -21.94
N LEU A 371 7.99 -51.32 -22.32
CA LEU A 371 8.91 -50.94 -23.39
C LEU A 371 10.41 -51.04 -22.98
N GLN A 372 10.70 -51.15 -21.68
CA GLN A 372 12.05 -51.29 -21.13
C GLN A 372 12.42 -52.72 -20.68
N ALA A 373 11.53 -53.71 -20.86
CA ALA A 373 11.82 -55.09 -20.47
C ALA A 373 12.79 -55.78 -21.47
N PRO A 374 13.95 -56.30 -21.02
CA PRO A 374 14.84 -57.08 -21.88
C PRO A 374 14.25 -58.46 -22.17
N SER A 375 14.13 -58.79 -23.47
CA SER A 375 13.73 -60.11 -23.96
C SER A 375 14.70 -61.20 -23.50
N PRO A 376 14.24 -62.33 -22.94
CA PRO A 376 15.11 -63.46 -22.62
C PRO A 376 15.20 -64.40 -23.83
N SER A 377 16.35 -64.43 -24.48
CA SER A 377 16.75 -65.59 -25.31
C SER A 377 17.87 -66.33 -24.58
N PRO A 378 17.77 -67.66 -24.42
CA PRO A 378 18.78 -68.45 -23.75
C PRO A 378 19.90 -68.83 -24.74
N ILE A 379 21.12 -69.03 -24.22
CA ILE A 379 22.04 -70.15 -24.51
C ILE A 379 23.51 -69.73 -24.35
N LYS A 380 24.07 -70.28 -23.26
CA LYS A 380 25.38 -70.93 -23.05
C LYS A 380 26.67 -70.09 -23.06
N GLN A 381 27.37 -70.33 -21.95
CA GLN A 381 28.70 -69.90 -21.56
C GLN A 381 29.77 -70.62 -22.38
N ASP A 382 30.89 -69.94 -22.62
CA ASP A 382 32.24 -70.49 -22.55
C ASP A 382 33.24 -69.39 -22.12
N PRO A 383 34.39 -69.72 -21.51
CA PRO A 383 35.23 -68.77 -20.77
C PRO A 383 36.53 -68.36 -21.50
N SER A 384 37.20 -67.35 -20.92
CA SER A 384 38.62 -66.99 -21.10
C SER A 384 38.99 -65.95 -22.18
N PRO A 385 40.15 -65.26 -22.07
CA PRO A 385 40.17 -63.80 -21.93
C PRO A 385 41.03 -63.11 -23.02
N GLU A 386 41.11 -61.79 -22.91
CA GLU A 386 42.13 -60.88 -23.47
C GLU A 386 41.67 -59.86 -24.52
N LYS A 387 41.90 -58.60 -24.13
CA LYS A 387 42.40 -57.48 -24.95
C LYS A 387 41.56 -57.01 -26.14
N LYS A 388 40.89 -55.88 -25.88
CA LYS A 388 41.10 -54.55 -26.51
C LYS A 388 39.78 -53.89 -26.88
N THR A 389 39.83 -52.57 -26.75
CA THR A 389 39.02 -51.56 -27.45
C THR A 389 37.67 -51.26 -26.82
N SER A 390 37.64 -50.12 -26.15
CA SER A 390 36.46 -49.31 -25.87
C SER A 390 35.56 -49.19 -27.11
N GLN A 391 34.41 -49.86 -27.09
CA GLN A 391 33.24 -49.54 -27.92
C GLN A 391 32.16 -48.96 -26.99
N PRO A 392 31.54 -47.82 -27.32
CA PRO A 392 30.44 -47.27 -26.55
C PRO A 392 29.18 -48.12 -26.77
N SER A 393 28.52 -48.49 -25.68
CA SER A 393 27.20 -49.13 -25.68
C SER A 393 26.19 -48.35 -26.54
N PRO A 394 25.33 -49.00 -27.35
CA PRO A 394 24.32 -48.32 -28.13
C PRO A 394 23.24 -47.79 -27.20
N ARG A 395 23.25 -46.48 -26.95
CA ARG A 395 22.06 -45.80 -26.41
C ARG A 395 20.95 -45.95 -27.45
N PRO A 396 19.69 -46.23 -27.05
CA PRO A 396 18.56 -46.11 -27.97
C PRO A 396 18.38 -44.62 -28.30
N SER A 397 19.11 -44.12 -29.30
CA SER A 397 18.89 -42.79 -29.83
C SER A 397 17.62 -42.86 -30.66
N VAL A 398 16.51 -42.44 -30.08
CA VAL A 398 15.32 -42.08 -30.85
C VAL A 398 15.80 -41.14 -31.96
N PRO A 399 15.51 -41.43 -33.24
CA PRO A 399 16.00 -40.60 -34.33
C PRO A 399 15.49 -39.16 -34.09
N PRO A 400 16.34 -38.13 -34.25
CA PRO A 400 15.97 -36.75 -33.93
C PRO A 400 14.70 -36.30 -34.67
N SER A 401 14.40 -36.91 -35.83
CA SER A 401 13.17 -36.70 -36.59
C SER A 401 11.87 -37.08 -35.86
N ALA A 402 11.89 -38.05 -34.94
CA ALA A 402 10.73 -38.44 -34.14
C ALA A 402 10.47 -37.49 -32.96
N ILE A 403 11.47 -36.67 -32.57
CA ILE A 403 11.35 -35.71 -31.46
C ILE A 403 10.89 -34.34 -31.97
N LEU A 404 11.19 -34.00 -33.23
CA LEU A 404 10.79 -32.74 -33.87
C LEU A 404 9.33 -32.31 -33.65
N PRO A 405 8.31 -33.19 -33.79
CA PRO A 405 6.91 -32.79 -33.57
C PRO A 405 6.58 -32.47 -32.11
N HIS A 406 7.38 -32.93 -31.14
CA HIS A 406 7.17 -32.71 -29.71
C HIS A 406 8.00 -31.55 -29.13
N ILE A 407 8.94 -31.00 -29.91
CA ILE A 407 9.73 -29.82 -29.51
C ILE A 407 8.84 -28.62 -29.15
N PRO A 408 7.75 -28.29 -29.88
CA PRO A 408 6.90 -27.16 -29.52
C PRO A 408 6.24 -27.35 -28.16
N SER A 409 5.72 -28.54 -27.86
CA SER A 409 5.13 -28.84 -26.55
C SER A 409 6.16 -28.83 -25.43
N LEU A 410 7.37 -29.34 -25.68
CA LEU A 410 8.44 -29.33 -24.68
C LEU A 410 8.94 -27.90 -24.40
N LEU A 411 8.99 -27.07 -25.44
CA LEU A 411 9.38 -25.67 -25.33
C LEU A 411 8.28 -24.85 -24.64
N GLN A 412 7.02 -25.15 -24.89
CA GLN A 412 5.89 -24.55 -24.17
C GLN A 412 5.95 -24.92 -22.69
N ASN A 413 6.12 -26.20 -22.36
CA ASN A 413 6.25 -26.64 -20.96
C ASN A 413 7.45 -25.96 -20.27
N ALA A 414 8.59 -25.84 -20.94
CA ALA A 414 9.75 -25.14 -20.39
C ALA A 414 9.51 -23.63 -20.19
N GLN A 415 8.63 -23.01 -20.98
CA GLN A 415 8.20 -21.63 -20.78
C GLN A 415 7.22 -21.51 -19.61
N ASP A 416 6.27 -22.43 -19.51
CA ASP A 416 5.28 -22.47 -18.43
C ASP A 416 5.97 -22.72 -17.08
N ASP A 417 6.94 -23.65 -17.03
CA ASP A 417 7.77 -23.88 -15.84
C ASP A 417 8.52 -22.61 -15.42
N ARG A 418 9.07 -21.87 -16.38
CA ARG A 418 9.72 -20.58 -16.11
C ARG A 418 8.74 -19.54 -15.59
N ALA A 419 7.55 -19.44 -16.18
CA ALA A 419 6.52 -18.51 -15.75
C ALA A 419 6.04 -18.84 -14.33
N LEU A 420 5.84 -20.12 -14.01
CA LEU A 420 5.48 -20.58 -12.67
C LEU A 420 6.58 -20.31 -11.65
N LEU A 421 7.85 -20.52 -12.00
CA LEU A 421 8.97 -20.17 -11.13
C LEU A 421 9.03 -18.65 -10.87
N GLN A 422 8.78 -17.82 -11.88
CA GLN A 422 8.71 -16.36 -11.72
C GLN A 422 7.52 -15.93 -10.84
N GLN A 423 6.36 -16.53 -11.04
CA GLN A 423 5.18 -16.23 -10.22
C GLN A 423 5.37 -16.68 -8.77
N THR A 424 5.90 -17.87 -8.53
CA THR A 424 6.13 -18.39 -7.18
C THR A 424 7.17 -17.55 -6.42
N THR A 425 8.25 -17.14 -7.09
CA THR A 425 9.25 -16.23 -6.50
C THR A 425 8.67 -14.85 -6.22
N TYR A 426 7.88 -14.28 -7.14
CA TYR A 426 7.17 -13.02 -6.93
C TYR A 426 6.21 -13.10 -5.73
N LEU A 427 5.42 -14.17 -5.63
CA LEU A 427 4.47 -14.37 -4.53
C LEU A 427 5.18 -14.54 -3.20
N ARG A 428 6.29 -15.29 -3.15
CA ARG A 428 7.12 -15.41 -1.93
C ARG A 428 7.63 -14.05 -1.48
N HIS A 429 8.20 -13.26 -2.38
CA HIS A 429 8.67 -11.92 -2.05
C HIS A 429 7.53 -11.01 -1.58
N ARG A 430 6.35 -11.07 -2.23
CA ARG A 430 5.19 -10.29 -1.81
C ARG A 430 4.70 -10.72 -0.43
N LEU A 431 4.70 -12.02 -0.15
CA LEU A 431 4.29 -12.57 1.13
C LEU A 431 5.27 -12.18 2.23
N ASP A 432 6.58 -12.31 2.00
CA ASP A 432 7.62 -11.89 2.94
C ASP A 432 7.53 -10.39 3.24
N GLY A 433 7.37 -9.56 2.20
CA GLY A 433 7.17 -8.12 2.39
C GLY A 433 5.90 -7.78 3.18
N SER A 434 4.80 -8.51 2.95
CA SER A 434 3.58 -8.32 3.75
C SER A 434 3.75 -8.82 5.19
N ALA A 435 4.49 -9.91 5.40
CA ALA A 435 4.77 -10.46 6.72
C ALA A 435 5.65 -9.51 7.54
N ASP A 436 6.66 -8.90 6.92
CA ASP A 436 7.51 -7.90 7.55
C ASP A 436 6.74 -6.62 7.88
N ALA A 437 5.86 -6.18 6.99
CA ALA A 437 4.97 -5.05 7.28
C ALA A 437 4.03 -5.35 8.46
N LEU A 438 3.47 -6.56 8.54
CA LEU A 438 2.64 -6.98 9.66
C LEU A 438 3.45 -7.06 10.96
N ARG A 439 4.68 -7.59 10.93
CA ARG A 439 5.56 -7.62 12.11
C ARG A 439 5.86 -6.21 12.62
N GLN A 440 6.15 -5.26 11.73
CA GLN A 440 6.40 -3.87 12.10
C GLN A 440 5.14 -3.21 12.69
N LEU A 441 3.97 -3.45 12.10
CA LEU A 441 2.70 -2.93 12.61
C LEU A 441 2.40 -3.49 14.01
N VAL A 442 2.58 -4.81 14.19
CA VAL A 442 2.41 -5.49 15.48
C VAL A 442 3.39 -4.93 16.52
N GLN A 443 4.66 -4.75 16.18
CA GLN A 443 5.65 -4.12 17.07
C GLN A 443 5.25 -2.68 17.43
N ARG A 444 4.75 -1.91 16.46
CA ARG A 444 4.25 -0.56 16.71
C ARG A 444 3.04 -0.57 17.64
N LEU A 445 2.05 -1.43 17.40
CA LEU A 445 0.91 -1.59 18.30
C LEU A 445 1.32 -2.05 19.70
N ALA A 446 2.33 -2.92 19.83
CA ALA A 446 2.91 -3.29 21.13
C ALA A 446 3.66 -2.13 21.79
N SER A 447 4.29 -1.24 21.01
CA SER A 447 4.91 -0.03 21.56
C SER A 447 3.88 1.02 22.00
N GLU A 448 2.72 1.06 21.34
CA GLU A 448 1.61 1.95 21.68
C GLU A 448 0.73 1.39 22.82
N SER A 449 0.69 0.07 22.99
CA SER A 449 -0.03 -0.59 24.08
C SER A 449 0.78 -0.55 25.37
N HIS A 450 0.20 0.02 26.43
CA HIS A 450 0.76 -0.05 27.78
C HIS A 450 0.52 -1.40 28.47
N LEU A 451 -0.29 -2.28 27.88
CA LEU A 451 -0.64 -3.60 28.43
C LEU A 451 0.30 -4.71 27.97
N VAL A 452 1.06 -4.47 26.90
CA VAL A 452 1.91 -5.49 26.29
C VAL A 452 3.37 -5.02 26.36
N PRO A 453 4.30 -5.84 26.85
CA PRO A 453 5.70 -5.42 26.94
C PRO A 453 6.28 -5.19 25.54
N HIS A 454 7.06 -4.11 25.37
CA HIS A 454 7.53 -3.61 24.07
C HIS A 454 8.43 -4.58 23.27
N HIS A 455 8.93 -5.63 23.92
CA HIS A 455 9.70 -6.71 23.28
C HIS A 455 8.84 -7.88 22.79
N ALA A 456 7.52 -7.82 23.00
CA ALA A 456 6.64 -8.95 22.70
C ALA A 456 6.45 -9.10 21.20
N THR A 457 7.23 -10.01 20.60
CA THR A 457 7.23 -10.29 19.17
C THR A 457 6.37 -11.50 18.84
N SER A 458 5.96 -12.28 19.85
CA SER A 458 5.12 -13.46 19.68
C SER A 458 3.69 -13.21 20.14
N SER A 459 2.72 -13.73 19.38
CA SER A 459 1.30 -13.76 19.78
C SER A 459 1.08 -14.45 21.14
N ARG A 460 1.95 -15.40 21.51
CA ARG A 460 1.89 -16.08 22.81
C ARG A 460 2.21 -15.14 23.97
N GLU A 461 3.10 -14.19 23.78
CA GLU A 461 3.46 -13.20 24.81
C GLU A 461 2.34 -12.18 25.00
N TRP A 462 1.67 -11.81 23.91
CA TRP A 462 0.47 -10.96 23.96
C TRP A 462 -0.68 -11.66 24.69
N ALA A 463 -0.88 -12.95 24.42
CA ALA A 463 -1.90 -13.74 25.11
C ALA A 463 -1.62 -13.85 26.62
N ARG A 464 -0.34 -13.96 27.02
CA ARG A 464 0.06 -13.96 28.44
C ARG A 464 -0.17 -12.60 29.09
N ALA A 465 0.31 -11.52 28.47
CA ALA A 465 0.14 -10.18 29.00
C ALA A 465 -1.35 -9.79 29.12
N ALA A 466 -2.18 -10.20 28.16
CA ALA A 466 -3.63 -10.01 28.23
C ALA A 466 -4.28 -10.82 29.36
N ALA A 467 -3.81 -12.04 29.61
CA ALA A 467 -4.30 -12.84 30.73
C ALA A 467 -3.89 -12.24 32.09
N GLU A 468 -2.65 -11.74 32.21
CA GLU A 468 -2.14 -11.06 33.41
C GLU A 468 -2.93 -9.77 33.69
N ALA A 469 -3.09 -8.91 32.68
CA ALA A 469 -3.88 -7.68 32.82
C ALA A 469 -5.34 -7.98 33.20
N ARG A 470 -5.93 -9.06 32.67
CA ARG A 470 -7.28 -9.48 33.04
C ARG A 470 -7.36 -9.92 34.50
N MET A 471 -6.40 -10.71 34.98
CA MET A 471 -6.35 -11.11 36.39
C MET A 471 -6.19 -9.90 37.31
N GLU A 472 -5.37 -8.92 36.93
CA GLU A 472 -5.22 -7.67 37.70
C GLU A 472 -6.51 -6.87 37.75
N THR A 473 -7.24 -6.73 36.63
CA THR A 473 -8.53 -6.04 36.63
C THR A 473 -9.58 -6.80 37.43
N ASP A 474 -9.61 -8.13 37.34
CA ASP A 474 -10.56 -8.96 38.09
C ASP A 474 -10.29 -8.81 39.60
N ALA A 475 -9.02 -8.85 40.03
CA ALA A 475 -8.64 -8.64 41.43
C ALA A 475 -9.01 -7.23 41.95
N PHE A 476 -8.75 -6.20 41.14
CA PHE A 476 -9.11 -4.81 41.49
C PHE A 476 -10.63 -4.62 41.61
N VAL A 477 -11.41 -5.23 40.71
CA VAL A 477 -12.87 -5.18 40.75
C VAL A 477 -13.38 -5.92 41.99
N GLU A 478 -12.86 -7.11 42.30
CA GLU A 478 -13.24 -7.85 43.50
C GLU A 478 -12.93 -7.08 44.78
N GLU A 479 -11.78 -6.41 44.87
CA GLU A 479 -11.43 -5.57 46.01
C GLU A 479 -12.37 -4.36 46.12
N SER A 480 -12.67 -3.70 45.00
CA SER A 480 -13.60 -2.58 44.96
C SER A 480 -15.03 -2.99 45.36
N VAL A 481 -15.49 -4.17 44.91
CA VAL A 481 -16.78 -4.74 45.30
C VAL A 481 -16.79 -5.06 46.79
N ARG A 482 -15.75 -5.71 47.32
CA ARG A 482 -15.64 -6.00 48.77
C ARG A 482 -15.63 -4.73 49.61
N SER A 483 -14.91 -3.69 49.17
CA SER A 483 -14.93 -2.39 49.86
C SER A 483 -16.33 -1.77 49.83
N GLY A 484 -16.99 -1.79 48.68
CA GLY A 484 -18.35 -1.28 48.53
C GLY A 484 -19.39 -2.04 49.36
N GLU A 485 -19.27 -3.37 49.46
CA GLU A 485 -20.09 -4.19 50.34
C GLU A 485 -19.90 -3.78 51.82
N GLY A 486 -18.65 -3.58 52.25
CA GLY A 486 -18.33 -3.09 53.59
C GLY A 486 -18.95 -1.71 53.89
N ASP A 487 -18.90 -0.79 52.93
CA ASP A 487 -19.52 0.54 53.06
C ASP A 487 -21.06 0.45 53.14
N VAL A 488 -21.68 -0.46 52.36
CA VAL A 488 -23.12 -0.71 52.41
C VAL A 488 -23.52 -1.33 53.76
N GLU A 489 -22.74 -2.27 54.28
CA GLU A 489 -22.97 -2.85 55.61
C GLU A 489 -22.84 -1.80 56.72
N ALA A 490 -21.83 -0.93 56.64
CA ALA A 490 -21.67 0.19 57.58
C ALA A 490 -22.87 1.16 57.51
N ALA A 491 -23.32 1.52 56.30
CA ALA A 491 -24.50 2.35 56.11
C ALA A 491 -25.77 1.69 56.66
N ARG A 492 -25.94 0.37 56.47
CA ARG A 492 -27.05 -0.40 57.05
C ARG A 492 -27.02 -0.37 58.57
N ALA A 493 -25.85 -0.54 59.20
CA ALA A 493 -25.70 -0.47 60.64
C ALA A 493 -26.11 0.91 61.20
N VAL A 494 -25.71 2.00 60.53
CA VAL A 494 -26.11 3.37 60.91
C VAL A 494 -27.63 3.56 60.77
N LEU A 495 -28.25 3.03 59.70
CA LEU A 495 -29.70 3.10 59.53
C LEU A 495 -30.46 2.31 60.61
N GLU A 496 -29.97 1.13 60.99
CA GLU A 496 -30.53 0.34 62.09
C GLU A 496 -30.37 1.05 63.45
N GLU A 497 -29.25 1.74 63.69
CA GLU A 497 -29.08 2.57 64.89
C GLU A 497 -30.08 3.73 64.92
N LEU A 498 -30.27 4.42 63.79
CA LEU A 498 -31.24 5.51 63.67
C LEU A 498 -32.68 5.00 63.85
N ARG A 499 -33.03 3.84 63.29
CA ARG A 499 -34.32 3.17 63.53
C ARG A 499 -34.50 2.86 65.01
N SER A 500 -33.50 2.25 65.65
CA SER A 500 -33.52 1.95 67.08
C SER A 500 -33.63 3.21 67.95
N ARG A 501 -33.03 4.32 67.54
CA ARG A 501 -33.15 5.62 68.21
C ARG A 501 -34.55 6.21 68.02
N ARG A 502 -35.11 6.12 66.82
CA ARG A 502 -36.47 6.54 66.52
C ARG A 502 -37.49 5.77 67.35
N GLU A 503 -37.41 4.45 67.41
CA GLU A 503 -38.29 3.63 68.25
C GLU A 503 -38.20 4.01 69.73
N ARG A 504 -36.99 4.34 70.23
CA ARG A 504 -36.82 4.84 71.61
C ARG A 504 -37.53 6.18 71.82
N PHE A 505 -37.48 7.09 70.85
CA PHE A 505 -38.21 8.37 70.93
C PHE A 505 -39.73 8.16 70.87
N GLU A 506 -40.21 7.26 70.02
CA GLU A 506 -41.63 6.90 69.93
C GLU A 506 -42.13 6.31 71.26
N ARG A 507 -41.34 5.43 71.92
CA ARG A 507 -41.66 4.90 73.26
C ARG A 507 -41.67 5.95 74.37
N LEU A 508 -40.93 7.05 74.21
CA LEU A 508 -40.88 8.16 75.16
C LEU A 508 -42.00 9.20 74.94
N GLY A 509 -42.89 8.99 73.97
CA GLY A 509 -44.04 9.88 73.73
C GLY A 509 -43.65 11.27 73.19
N LEU A 510 -42.49 11.40 72.57
CA LEU A 510 -41.94 12.67 72.07
C LEU A 510 -42.21 12.92 70.57
N VAL A 511 -43.11 12.16 69.96
CA VAL A 511 -43.53 12.34 68.57
C VAL A 511 -45.07 12.38 68.53
N GLU A 512 -45.62 13.56 68.78
CA GLU A 512 -46.81 14.06 68.09
C GLU A 512 -46.38 15.16 67.11
#